data_AF-A0A453JV29-F1
#
_entry.id   AF-A0A453JV29-F1
#
_cell.length_a   1.000
_cell.length_b   1.000
_cell.length_c   1.000
_cell.angle_alpha   90.00
_cell.angle_beta   90.00
_cell.angle_gamma   90.00
#
_symmetry.space_group_name_H-M   'P 1'
#
loop_
_entity.id
_entity.type
_entity.pdbx_description
1 polymer ?
#
loop_
_entity_poly.entity_id
_entity_poly.type
_entity_poly.pdbx_seq_one_letter_code
_entity_poly.pdbx_strand_id
1 'polypeptide(L)'
;KKLYPLKKKLYCSRSPTDPDFGVASMAIFAGLLTFVSTLLALALRHLLRLLRSRAPDPAAAAGFFHPYTNDGGGGERVLWCAVRAVQDLCPDLPCAVFTGDADASPDGLAARALDRFGVRLLRPPQVVYLNKRKWIEASTYPRFTMIGQSLGSVYLAWEALNKFTPQFYFDTSGYAFTYPLAWLFGCKVLCYTHYPTISSDMAERVKQRKSMYNNNSLISGSIWLSRCKVLYYTIFSWLYGLVGSCAHLVMVNSSWTRSHIVNIWKVPERTKRVYPPCDTSALQMLPLERSTTPPVLISVAQFRPEKVCQLTIATKSVTRSYSSLTKVALPFCSLLSSGSWSSVGGICTCS
;
A
#
# COMPACT_ATOMS: atom_id res chain seq x y z
N LYS A 1 52.33 -20.66 67.39
CA LYS A 1 52.38 -19.18 67.44
C LYS A 1 53.05 -18.72 66.15
N LYS A 2 52.28 -18.42 65.08
CA LYS A 2 51.94 -17.05 64.57
C LYS A 2 53.23 -16.24 64.26
N LEU A 3 53.47 -15.61 63.11
CA LEU A 3 52.67 -15.26 61.92
C LEU A 3 53.63 -14.87 60.75
N TYR A 4 53.09 -14.89 59.53
CA TYR A 4 53.68 -14.64 58.20
C TYR A 4 54.17 -13.19 57.89
N PRO A 5 54.93 -12.95 56.80
CA PRO A 5 55.55 -11.66 56.52
C PRO A 5 54.58 -10.60 55.95
N LEU A 6 54.77 -9.35 56.37
CA LEU A 6 54.11 -8.15 55.84
C LEU A 6 54.57 -7.86 54.41
N LYS A 7 53.74 -8.20 53.42
CA LYS A 7 53.80 -7.58 52.08
C LYS A 7 53.24 -6.16 52.16
N LYS A 8 54.09 -5.14 51.94
CA LYS A 8 53.64 -3.78 51.55
C LYS A 8 52.88 -3.90 50.21
N LYS A 9 51.55 -3.81 50.26
CA LYS A 9 50.74 -3.47 49.07
C LYS A 9 50.93 -1.98 48.81
N LEU A 10 51.58 -1.62 47.71
CA LEU A 10 51.39 -0.31 47.11
C LEU A 10 49.90 -0.20 46.71
N TYR A 11 49.20 0.75 47.32
CA TYR A 11 47.96 1.28 46.78
C TYR A 11 48.31 2.03 45.49
N CYS A 12 48.10 1.40 44.34
CA CYS A 12 47.95 2.12 43.09
C CYS A 12 46.46 2.49 42.98
N SER A 13 46.13 3.73 43.32
CA SER A 13 44.83 4.33 43.06
C SER A 13 44.58 4.31 41.55
N ARG A 14 43.79 3.35 41.06
CA ARG A 14 43.14 3.51 39.75
C ARG A 14 42.17 4.67 39.88
N SER A 15 42.44 5.73 39.15
CA SER A 15 41.49 6.81 38.89
C SER A 15 40.18 6.23 38.35
N PRO A 16 39.01 6.74 38.77
CA PRO A 16 37.77 6.43 38.07
C PRO A 16 37.91 6.96 36.64
N THR A 17 37.77 6.09 35.65
CA THR A 17 37.57 6.54 34.27
C THR A 17 36.26 7.32 34.23
N ASP A 18 36.35 8.64 34.03
CA ASP A 18 35.20 9.54 33.95
C ASP A 18 34.20 9.04 32.89
N PRO A 19 32.98 8.65 33.26
CA PRO A 19 31.94 8.30 32.31
C PRO A 19 31.48 9.51 31.46
N ASP A 20 31.81 10.73 31.87
CA ASP A 20 31.35 11.97 31.23
C ASP A 20 32.04 12.29 29.90
N PHE A 21 33.29 11.87 29.71
CA PHE A 21 34.04 12.19 28.49
C PHE A 21 33.51 11.43 27.25
N GLY A 22 33.06 10.19 27.46
CA GLY A 22 32.46 9.37 26.40
C GLY A 22 31.07 9.89 25.99
N VAL A 23 30.29 10.38 26.94
CA VAL A 23 28.94 10.93 26.69
C VAL A 23 29.04 12.26 25.94
N ALA A 24 29.97 13.15 26.31
CA ALA A 24 30.20 14.41 25.62
C ALA A 24 30.68 14.21 24.17
N SER A 25 31.62 13.28 23.94
CA SER A 25 32.10 12.95 22.60
C SER A 25 30.99 12.37 21.70
N MET A 26 30.16 11.48 22.23
CA MET A 26 28.99 10.93 21.52
C MET A 26 27.95 12.01 21.20
N ALA A 27 27.71 12.95 22.11
CA ALA A 27 26.79 14.06 21.89
C ALA A 27 27.30 15.02 20.80
N ILE A 28 28.59 15.34 20.78
CA ILE A 28 29.22 16.16 19.74
C ILE A 28 29.13 15.48 18.37
N PHE A 29 29.42 14.17 18.30
CA PHE A 29 29.31 13.41 17.07
C PHE A 29 27.87 13.34 16.55
N ALA A 30 26.90 13.10 17.44
CA ALA A 30 25.48 13.13 17.09
C ALA A 30 25.02 14.53 16.61
N GLY A 31 25.49 15.59 17.27
CA GLY A 31 25.25 16.98 16.87
C GLY A 31 25.83 17.29 15.48
N LEU A 32 27.05 16.85 15.19
CA LEU A 32 27.68 17.02 13.88
C LEU A 32 26.94 16.23 12.80
N LEU A 33 26.58 14.97 13.07
CA LEU A 33 25.85 14.13 12.14
C LEU A 33 24.49 14.72 11.79
N THR A 34 23.75 15.22 12.79
CA THR A 34 22.47 15.89 12.56
C THR A 34 22.64 17.17 11.76
N PHE A 35 23.63 18.00 12.10
CA PHE A 35 23.94 19.22 11.36
C PHE A 35 24.28 18.94 9.89
N VAL A 36 25.22 18.03 9.62
CA VAL A 36 25.59 17.63 8.25
C VAL A 36 24.37 17.07 7.49
N SER A 37 23.56 16.22 8.13
CA SER A 37 22.36 15.66 7.52
C SER A 37 21.33 16.75 7.16
N THR A 38 21.16 17.75 8.03
CA THR A 38 20.27 18.88 7.73
C THR A 38 20.78 19.74 6.59
N LEU A 39 22.08 20.04 6.54
CA LEU A 39 22.69 20.78 5.43
C LEU A 39 22.54 20.02 4.10
N LEU A 40 22.81 18.70 4.11
CA LEU A 40 22.64 17.86 2.93
C LEU A 40 21.18 17.86 2.45
N ALA A 41 20.23 17.77 3.37
CA ALA A 41 18.80 17.83 3.06
C ALA A 41 18.38 19.19 2.49
N LEU A 42 18.94 20.31 3.00
CA LEU A 42 18.70 21.65 2.48
C LEU A 42 19.30 21.84 1.08
N ALA A 43 20.54 21.40 0.87
CA ALA A 43 21.20 21.43 -0.43
C ALA A 43 20.44 20.59 -1.46
N LEU A 44 19.99 19.39 -1.08
CA LEU A 44 19.15 18.55 -1.93
C LEU A 44 17.81 19.23 -2.25
N ARG A 45 17.12 19.81 -1.26
CA ARG A 45 15.88 20.57 -1.51
C ARG A 45 16.10 21.74 -2.46
N HIS A 46 17.21 22.46 -2.32
CA HIS A 46 17.56 23.56 -3.20
C HIS A 46 17.79 23.07 -4.63
N LEU A 47 18.60 22.01 -4.81
CA LEU A 47 18.83 21.39 -6.11
C LEU A 47 17.53 20.90 -6.75
N LEU A 48 16.67 20.22 -5.99
CA LEU A 48 15.38 19.73 -6.47
C LEU A 48 14.45 20.88 -6.90
N ARG A 49 14.49 22.03 -6.21
CA ARG A 49 13.76 23.24 -6.61
C ARG A 49 14.31 23.85 -7.91
N LEU A 50 15.63 23.87 -8.09
CA LEU A 50 16.26 24.33 -9.33
C LEU A 50 15.94 23.41 -10.52
N LEU A 51 15.95 22.09 -10.29
CA LEU A 51 15.53 21.12 -11.30
C LEU A 51 14.06 21.32 -11.64
N ARG A 52 13.21 21.58 -10.64
CA ARG A 52 11.79 21.87 -10.84
C ARG A 52 11.55 23.18 -11.59
N SER A 53 12.28 24.26 -11.32
CA SER A 53 12.11 25.55 -12.01
C SER A 53 12.50 25.50 -13.49
N ARG A 54 13.24 24.46 -13.91
CA ARG A 54 13.57 24.21 -15.32
C ARG A 54 12.56 23.33 -16.04
N ALA A 55 11.68 22.65 -15.30
CA ALA A 55 10.69 21.76 -15.90
C ALA A 55 9.52 22.59 -16.48
N PRO A 56 8.94 22.16 -17.61
CA PRO A 56 7.75 22.79 -18.16
C PRO A 56 6.62 22.87 -17.14
N ASP A 57 5.74 23.85 -17.34
CA ASP A 57 4.52 23.92 -16.55
C ASP A 57 3.58 22.77 -16.91
N PRO A 58 2.97 22.13 -15.90
CA PRO A 58 2.06 21.03 -16.13
C PRO A 58 0.78 21.53 -16.82
N ALA A 59 0.20 20.70 -17.69
CA ALA A 59 -1.07 21.01 -18.35
C ALA A 59 -2.21 21.07 -17.32
N ALA A 60 -3.14 22.01 -17.48
CA ALA A 60 -4.34 22.14 -16.65
C ALA A 60 -5.27 20.92 -16.85
N ALA A 61 -4.99 19.83 -16.14
CA ALA A 61 -5.67 18.56 -16.23
C ALA A 61 -5.48 17.73 -14.96
N ALA A 62 -6.37 16.77 -14.75
CA ALA A 62 -6.22 15.71 -13.76
C ALA A 62 -5.74 14.43 -14.45
N GLY A 63 -4.58 13.92 -14.05
CA GLY A 63 -4.06 12.63 -14.52
C GLY A 63 -4.13 11.58 -13.42
N PHE A 64 -4.78 10.46 -13.70
CA PHE A 64 -4.97 9.34 -12.79
C PHE A 64 -4.01 8.20 -13.15
N PHE A 65 -3.02 7.98 -12.31
CA PHE A 65 -2.08 6.88 -12.46
C PHE A 65 -2.70 5.58 -11.95
N HIS A 66 -3.14 4.74 -12.90
CA HIS A 66 -3.79 3.47 -12.61
C HIS A 66 -3.43 2.40 -13.66
N PRO A 67 -2.27 1.73 -13.55
CA PRO A 67 -1.77 0.83 -14.59
C PRO A 67 -2.64 -0.40 -14.92
N TYR A 68 -3.63 -0.72 -14.08
CA TYR A 68 -4.53 -1.87 -14.21
C TYR A 68 -5.99 -1.41 -14.21
N THR A 69 -6.54 -1.13 -15.39
CA THR A 69 -7.91 -0.62 -15.60
C THR A 69 -8.92 -1.70 -16.00
N ASN A 70 -8.49 -2.97 -16.03
CA ASN A 70 -9.27 -4.10 -16.53
C ASN A 70 -9.48 -5.25 -15.54
N ASP A 71 -8.99 -5.13 -14.30
CA ASP A 71 -8.97 -6.23 -13.33
C ASP A 71 -10.33 -6.44 -12.63
N GLY A 72 -11.29 -5.52 -12.79
CA GLY A 72 -12.59 -5.54 -12.10
C GLY A 72 -12.48 -5.37 -10.59
N GLY A 73 -11.38 -4.81 -10.08
CA GLY A 73 -11.06 -4.73 -8.67
C GLY A 73 -11.66 -3.52 -7.95
N GLY A 74 -11.61 -3.53 -6.61
CA GLY A 74 -12.06 -2.41 -5.79
C GLY A 74 -11.23 -1.12 -6.00
N GLY A 75 -9.99 -1.23 -6.49
CA GLY A 75 -9.16 -0.08 -6.87
C GLY A 75 -9.72 0.68 -8.07
N GLU A 76 -10.24 -0.03 -9.07
CA GLU A 76 -10.87 0.59 -10.24
C GLU A 76 -12.17 1.31 -9.86
N ARG A 77 -12.95 0.76 -8.92
CA ARG A 77 -14.13 1.49 -8.41
C ARG A 77 -13.74 2.85 -7.84
N VAL A 78 -12.65 2.92 -7.09
CA VAL A 78 -12.12 4.19 -6.57
C VAL A 78 -11.66 5.10 -7.69
N LEU A 79 -10.92 4.58 -8.68
CA LEU A 79 -10.53 5.32 -9.87
C LEU A 79 -11.75 5.99 -10.52
N TRP A 80 -12.80 5.22 -10.85
CA TRP A 80 -13.94 5.74 -11.58
C TRP A 80 -14.77 6.73 -10.76
N CYS A 81 -14.97 6.48 -9.46
CA CYS A 81 -15.59 7.45 -8.57
C CYS A 81 -14.77 8.75 -8.47
N ALA A 82 -13.44 8.67 -8.45
CA ALA A 82 -12.58 9.84 -8.40
C ALA A 82 -12.60 10.63 -9.72
N VAL A 83 -12.54 9.95 -10.87
CA VAL A 83 -12.71 10.58 -12.19
C VAL A 83 -14.06 11.29 -12.26
N ARG A 84 -15.14 10.60 -11.87
CA ARG A 84 -16.49 11.19 -11.85
C ARG A 84 -16.55 12.42 -10.95
N ALA A 85 -16.00 12.35 -9.74
CA ALA A 85 -16.00 13.48 -8.81
C ALA A 85 -15.25 14.70 -9.35
N VAL A 86 -14.12 14.50 -10.04
CA VAL A 86 -13.39 15.59 -10.70
C VAL A 86 -14.21 16.18 -11.84
N GLN A 87 -14.86 15.33 -12.66
CA GLN A 87 -15.74 15.81 -13.73
C GLN A 87 -16.93 16.61 -13.20
N ASP A 88 -17.50 16.23 -12.06
CA ASP A 88 -18.61 16.96 -11.43
C ASP A 88 -18.16 18.30 -10.84
N LEU A 89 -17.02 18.32 -10.15
CA LEU A 89 -16.50 19.54 -9.50
C LEU A 89 -15.91 20.53 -10.51
N CYS A 90 -15.25 20.03 -11.55
CA CYS A 90 -14.59 20.83 -12.57
C CYS A 90 -14.93 20.29 -13.98
N PRO A 91 -16.13 20.59 -14.51
CA PRO A 91 -16.60 20.08 -15.80
C PRO A 91 -15.72 20.46 -17.00
N ASP A 92 -14.85 21.46 -16.89
CA ASP A 92 -13.93 21.85 -17.95
C ASP A 92 -12.53 21.24 -17.81
N LEU A 93 -12.21 20.63 -16.66
CA LEU A 93 -10.89 20.03 -16.41
C LEU A 93 -10.78 18.67 -17.12
N PRO A 94 -9.85 18.50 -18.07
CA PRO A 94 -9.62 17.21 -18.72
C PRO A 94 -9.15 16.17 -17.70
N CYS A 95 -9.67 14.94 -17.84
CA CYS A 95 -9.25 13.79 -17.05
C CYS A 95 -8.50 12.80 -17.95
N ALA A 96 -7.24 12.54 -17.66
CA ALA A 96 -6.43 11.54 -18.32
C ALA A 96 -6.20 10.34 -17.40
N VAL A 97 -6.24 9.12 -17.94
CA VAL A 97 -5.95 7.88 -17.21
C VAL A 97 -4.70 7.26 -17.80
N PHE A 98 -3.69 7.06 -16.97
CA PHE A 98 -2.47 6.34 -17.34
C PHE A 98 -2.66 4.86 -17.07
N THR A 99 -2.68 4.05 -18.13
CA THR A 99 -2.97 2.61 -18.04
C THR A 99 -1.96 1.80 -18.84
N GLY A 100 -1.65 0.59 -18.37
CA GLY A 100 -0.87 -0.39 -19.12
C GLY A 100 -1.72 -1.39 -19.92
N ASP A 101 -3.05 -1.22 -19.93
CA ASP A 101 -3.96 -2.03 -20.73
C ASP A 101 -4.00 -1.53 -22.18
N ALA A 102 -3.54 -2.37 -23.11
CA ALA A 102 -3.45 -2.01 -24.53
C ALA A 102 -4.82 -1.89 -25.22
N ASP A 103 -5.85 -2.56 -24.69
CA ASP A 103 -7.22 -2.57 -25.20
C ASP A 103 -8.11 -1.46 -24.58
N ALA A 104 -7.55 -0.62 -23.71
CA ALA A 104 -8.30 0.41 -22.99
C ALA A 104 -8.64 1.60 -23.90
N SER A 105 -9.77 1.58 -24.61
CA SER A 105 -10.28 2.77 -25.32
C SER A 105 -11.00 3.73 -24.37
N PRO A 106 -11.06 5.05 -24.65
CA PRO A 106 -11.83 6.01 -23.86
C PRO A 106 -13.27 5.56 -23.58
N ASP A 107 -14.01 5.22 -24.63
CA ASP A 107 -15.40 4.77 -24.53
C ASP A 107 -15.50 3.40 -23.84
N GLY A 108 -14.56 2.50 -24.10
CA GLY A 108 -14.52 1.19 -23.46
C GLY A 108 -14.29 1.29 -21.95
N LEU A 109 -13.46 2.24 -21.48
CA LEU A 109 -13.26 2.51 -20.06
C LEU A 109 -14.51 3.15 -19.44
N ALA A 110 -15.16 4.09 -20.13
CA ALA A 110 -16.40 4.69 -19.66
C ALA A 110 -17.55 3.67 -19.54
N ALA A 111 -17.68 2.79 -20.53
CA ALA A 111 -18.63 1.67 -20.50
C ALA A 111 -18.32 0.72 -19.34
N ARG A 112 -17.05 0.31 -19.18
CA ARG A 112 -16.62 -0.54 -18.04
C ARG A 112 -16.92 0.10 -16.69
N ALA A 113 -16.70 1.40 -16.54
CA ALA A 113 -17.01 2.15 -15.31
C ALA A 113 -18.50 2.04 -14.95
N LEU A 114 -19.39 2.15 -15.95
CA LEU A 114 -20.82 1.99 -15.77
C LEU A 114 -21.19 0.53 -15.50
N ASP A 115 -20.78 -0.39 -16.36
CA ASP A 115 -21.22 -1.79 -16.35
C ASP A 115 -20.72 -2.56 -15.12
N ARG A 116 -19.48 -2.31 -14.68
CA ARG A 116 -18.86 -3.04 -13.56
C ARG A 116 -19.09 -2.38 -12.22
N PHE A 117 -19.20 -1.05 -12.19
CA PHE A 117 -19.16 -0.30 -10.94
C PHE A 117 -20.36 0.63 -10.72
N GLY A 118 -21.26 0.75 -11.70
CA GLY A 118 -22.41 1.66 -11.66
C GLY A 118 -22.02 3.13 -11.75
N VAL A 119 -20.81 3.46 -12.22
CA VAL A 119 -20.29 4.83 -12.24
C VAL A 119 -20.40 5.40 -13.65
N ARG A 120 -21.42 6.23 -13.88
CA ARG A 120 -21.59 6.94 -15.15
C ARG A 120 -20.68 8.16 -15.22
N LEU A 121 -19.66 8.14 -16.08
CA LEU A 121 -18.83 9.32 -16.33
C LEU A 121 -19.61 10.37 -17.15
N LEU A 122 -19.31 11.66 -16.95
CA LEU A 122 -19.87 12.75 -17.78
C LEU A 122 -19.32 12.71 -19.20
N ARG A 123 -18.05 12.32 -19.34
CA ARG A 123 -17.37 12.13 -20.62
C ARG A 123 -16.32 11.02 -20.51
N PRO A 124 -15.99 10.34 -21.62
CA PRO A 124 -14.88 9.41 -21.66
C PRO A 124 -13.56 10.07 -21.20
N PRO A 125 -12.74 9.39 -20.38
CA PRO A 125 -11.44 9.90 -20.01
C PRO A 125 -10.46 9.83 -21.19
N GLN A 126 -9.51 10.75 -21.26
CA GLN A 126 -8.36 10.60 -22.15
C GLN A 126 -7.52 9.41 -21.69
N VAL A 127 -6.99 8.61 -22.61
CA VAL A 127 -6.17 7.45 -22.27
C VAL A 127 -4.72 7.70 -22.66
N VAL A 128 -3.82 7.47 -21.70
CA VAL A 128 -2.38 7.49 -21.92
C VAL A 128 -1.85 6.08 -21.71
N TYR A 129 -1.60 5.38 -22.81
CA TYR A 129 -1.08 4.02 -22.80
C TYR A 129 0.35 3.96 -22.29
N LEU A 130 0.66 2.97 -21.45
CA LEU A 130 1.98 2.74 -20.87
C LEU A 130 2.51 1.36 -21.30
N ASN A 131 3.75 1.32 -21.76
CA ASN A 131 4.37 0.10 -22.28
C ASN A 131 5.28 -0.58 -21.24
N LYS A 132 5.59 0.09 -20.13
CA LYS A 132 6.52 -0.40 -19.10
C LYS A 132 5.82 -1.06 -17.91
N ARG A 133 4.56 -1.46 -18.04
CA ARG A 133 3.80 -2.10 -16.93
C ARG A 133 4.53 -3.29 -16.31
N LYS A 134 5.22 -4.11 -17.10
CA LYS A 134 6.01 -5.26 -16.61
C LYS A 134 6.94 -4.96 -15.42
N TRP A 135 7.43 -3.73 -15.30
CA TRP A 135 8.34 -3.33 -14.22
C TRP A 135 7.65 -3.17 -12.86
N ILE A 136 6.33 -3.16 -12.79
CA ILE A 136 5.59 -3.16 -11.51
C ILE A 136 5.06 -4.56 -11.15
N GLU A 137 5.28 -5.57 -11.99
CA GLU A 137 4.85 -6.94 -11.75
C GLU A 137 5.78 -7.66 -10.77
N ALA A 138 5.21 -8.46 -9.87
CA ALA A 138 5.99 -9.18 -8.87
C ALA A 138 6.88 -10.27 -9.48
N SER A 139 6.42 -10.90 -10.58
CA SER A 139 7.14 -11.92 -11.35
C SER A 139 8.49 -11.42 -11.88
N THR A 140 8.61 -10.14 -12.17
CA THR A 140 9.84 -9.49 -12.64
C THR A 140 10.96 -9.52 -11.60
N TYR A 141 10.63 -9.65 -10.31
CA TYR A 141 11.58 -9.56 -9.20
C TYR A 141 11.50 -10.79 -8.29
N PRO A 142 12.25 -11.87 -8.60
CA PRO A 142 12.26 -13.10 -7.78
C PRO A 142 12.86 -12.89 -6.38
N ARG A 143 13.62 -11.80 -6.18
CA ARG A 143 14.17 -11.38 -4.89
C ARG A 143 13.97 -9.88 -4.72
N PHE A 144 13.82 -9.42 -3.47
CA PHE A 144 13.65 -8.00 -3.13
C PHE A 144 12.47 -7.33 -3.87
N THR A 145 11.37 -8.08 -4.04
CA THR A 145 10.21 -7.68 -4.83
C THR A 145 9.66 -6.30 -4.47
N MET A 146 9.56 -5.96 -3.17
CA MET A 146 9.00 -4.66 -2.77
C MET A 146 9.79 -3.46 -3.31
N ILE A 147 11.13 -3.46 -3.16
CA ILE A 147 11.95 -2.36 -3.70
C ILE A 147 12.03 -2.42 -5.22
N GLY A 148 12.06 -3.62 -5.82
CA GLY A 148 11.99 -3.81 -7.27
C GLY A 148 10.74 -3.16 -7.87
N GLN A 149 9.55 -3.55 -7.39
CA GLN A 149 8.28 -2.95 -7.83
C GLN A 149 8.22 -1.45 -7.53
N SER A 150 8.76 -1.00 -6.39
CA SER A 150 8.80 0.42 -6.04
C SER A 150 9.61 1.23 -7.05
N LEU A 151 10.82 0.78 -7.41
CA LEU A 151 11.65 1.43 -8.42
C LEU A 151 11.07 1.29 -9.83
N GLY A 152 10.49 0.15 -10.15
CA GLY A 152 9.78 -0.06 -11.40
C GLY A 152 8.58 0.88 -11.58
N SER A 153 7.88 1.21 -10.47
CA SER A 153 6.80 2.20 -10.50
C SER A 153 7.31 3.61 -10.82
N VAL A 154 8.52 3.98 -10.36
CA VAL A 154 9.16 5.25 -10.74
C VAL A 154 9.44 5.27 -12.24
N TYR A 155 9.96 4.18 -12.79
CA TYR A 155 10.23 4.09 -14.22
C TYR A 155 8.96 4.15 -15.08
N LEU A 156 7.88 3.52 -14.61
CA LEU A 156 6.57 3.60 -15.26
C LEU A 156 5.96 5.00 -15.16
N ALA A 157 6.06 5.66 -14.00
CA ALA A 157 5.60 7.03 -13.84
C ALA A 157 6.42 8.02 -14.66
N TRP A 158 7.72 7.78 -14.82
CA TRP A 158 8.57 8.55 -15.74
C TRP A 158 8.06 8.44 -17.18
N GLU A 159 7.68 7.24 -17.65
CA GLU A 159 7.02 7.09 -18.94
C GLU A 159 5.72 7.88 -19.04
N ALA A 160 4.86 7.75 -18.03
CA ALA A 160 3.56 8.42 -17.97
C ALA A 160 3.71 9.96 -18.06
N LEU A 161 4.58 10.53 -17.24
CA LEU A 161 4.78 11.98 -17.15
C LEU A 161 5.44 12.56 -18.41
N ASN A 162 6.37 11.83 -19.05
CA ASN A 162 6.91 12.27 -20.34
C ASN A 162 5.87 12.24 -21.48
N LYS A 163 4.89 11.33 -21.42
CA LYS A 163 3.79 11.30 -22.38
C LYS A 163 2.78 12.42 -22.12
N PHE A 164 2.44 12.65 -20.85
CA PHE A 164 1.51 13.68 -20.45
C PHE A 164 1.77 14.10 -19.00
N THR A 165 2.06 15.38 -18.77
CA THR A 165 2.29 15.94 -17.43
C THR A 165 1.07 16.75 -16.96
N PRO A 166 0.24 16.22 -16.05
CA PRO A 166 -0.95 16.89 -15.56
C PRO A 166 -0.65 17.82 -14.37
N GLN A 167 -1.48 18.84 -14.18
CA GLN A 167 -1.42 19.71 -13.00
C GLN A 167 -1.74 18.94 -11.72
N PHE A 168 -2.72 18.05 -11.75
CA PHE A 168 -3.08 17.19 -10.62
C PHE A 168 -2.77 15.73 -10.97
N TYR A 169 -1.84 15.13 -10.23
CA TYR A 169 -1.47 13.73 -10.38
C TYR A 169 -2.11 12.92 -9.26
N PHE A 170 -3.06 12.05 -9.61
CA PHE A 170 -3.76 11.16 -8.70
C PHE A 170 -3.18 9.75 -8.76
N ASP A 171 -2.61 9.26 -7.67
CA ASP A 171 -2.30 7.84 -7.52
C ASP A 171 -3.48 7.12 -6.85
N THR A 172 -4.06 6.18 -7.57
CA THR A 172 -5.17 5.34 -7.08
C THR A 172 -4.78 3.87 -6.99
N SER A 173 -3.53 3.53 -7.33
CA SER A 173 -3.00 2.16 -7.27
C SER A 173 -2.08 1.92 -6.06
N GLY A 174 -1.57 2.99 -5.42
CA GLY A 174 -0.76 2.90 -4.21
C GLY A 174 0.75 2.85 -4.45
N TYR A 175 1.22 3.44 -5.56
CA TYR A 175 2.64 3.52 -5.92
C TYR A 175 3.30 4.79 -5.37
N ALA A 176 3.49 4.88 -4.04
CA ALA A 176 4.01 6.10 -3.40
C ALA A 176 5.39 6.57 -3.86
N PHE A 177 6.20 5.66 -4.42
CA PHE A 177 7.52 6.00 -4.96
C PHE A 177 7.44 6.91 -6.19
N THR A 178 6.29 7.03 -6.84
CA THR A 178 6.11 7.95 -7.98
C THR A 178 5.99 9.41 -7.54
N TYR A 179 5.68 9.68 -6.27
CA TYR A 179 5.31 11.03 -5.81
C TYR A 179 6.43 12.06 -5.92
N PRO A 180 7.69 11.77 -5.52
CA PRO A 180 8.78 12.72 -5.71
C PRO A 180 9.01 13.06 -7.18
N LEU A 181 8.84 12.07 -8.06
CA LEU A 181 8.97 12.26 -9.51
C LEU A 181 7.85 13.14 -10.06
N ALA A 182 6.59 12.85 -9.73
CA ALA A 182 5.47 13.68 -10.13
C ALA A 182 5.61 15.12 -9.61
N TRP A 183 6.11 15.31 -8.39
CA TRP A 183 6.43 16.63 -7.85
C TRP A 183 7.53 17.34 -8.65
N LEU A 184 8.58 16.63 -9.08
CA LEU A 184 9.65 17.19 -9.93
C LEU A 184 9.13 17.64 -11.30
N PHE A 185 8.16 16.91 -11.84
CA PHE A 185 7.42 17.28 -13.06
C PHE A 185 6.38 18.39 -12.82
N GLY A 186 6.18 18.82 -11.57
CA GLY A 186 5.31 19.95 -11.23
C GLY A 186 3.90 19.62 -10.82
N CYS A 187 3.57 18.35 -10.79
CA CYS A 187 2.24 17.92 -10.43
C CYS A 187 1.96 18.22 -8.95
N LYS A 188 0.75 18.64 -8.66
CA LYS A 188 0.14 18.47 -7.34
C LYS A 188 -0.21 17.00 -7.19
N VAL A 189 0.53 16.33 -6.31
CA VAL A 189 0.36 14.91 -6.02
C VAL A 189 -0.76 14.69 -5.01
N LEU A 190 -1.76 13.90 -5.41
CA LEU A 190 -2.85 13.42 -4.58
C LEU A 190 -2.85 11.90 -4.62
N CYS A 191 -3.20 11.23 -3.53
CA CYS A 191 -3.28 9.77 -3.54
C CYS A 191 -4.48 9.24 -2.76
N TYR A 192 -4.97 8.08 -3.19
CA TYR A 192 -5.91 7.26 -2.44
C TYR A 192 -5.26 5.91 -2.13
N THR A 193 -4.89 5.71 -0.86
CA THR A 193 -4.19 4.49 -0.41
C THR A 193 -5.18 3.49 0.19
N HIS A 194 -5.32 2.34 -0.48
CA HIS A 194 -6.11 1.21 0.02
C HIS A 194 -5.37 0.43 1.12
N TYR A 195 -4.10 0.12 0.87
CA TYR A 195 -3.21 -0.56 1.80
C TYR A 195 -1.81 0.02 1.64
N PRO A 196 -1.07 0.23 2.74
CA PRO A 196 0.31 0.71 2.64
C PRO A 196 1.20 -0.40 2.05
N THR A 197 2.17 -0.02 1.22
CA THR A 197 3.15 -0.97 0.62
C THR A 197 3.93 -1.73 1.70
N ILE A 198 4.18 -1.06 2.82
CA ILE A 198 4.69 -1.67 4.06
C ILE A 198 3.90 -1.09 5.24
N SER A 199 3.40 -1.94 6.13
CA SER A 199 2.75 -1.51 7.37
C SER A 199 3.70 -1.59 8.57
N SER A 200 3.40 -0.82 9.63
CA SER A 200 4.18 -0.94 10.88
C SER A 200 4.06 -2.33 11.48
N ASP A 201 2.91 -2.99 11.29
CA ASP A 201 2.72 -4.38 11.72
C ASP A 201 3.65 -5.33 10.95
N MET A 202 3.89 -5.12 9.66
CA MET A 202 4.85 -5.95 8.92
C MET A 202 6.26 -5.77 9.47
N ALA A 203 6.67 -4.53 9.78
CA ALA A 203 7.96 -4.26 10.40
C ALA A 203 8.07 -4.87 11.81
N GLU A 204 7.01 -4.77 12.62
CA GLU A 204 6.97 -5.33 13.96
C GLU A 204 6.92 -6.87 13.95
N ARG A 205 6.18 -7.47 13.02
CA ARG A 205 6.11 -8.94 12.87
C ARG A 205 7.46 -9.54 12.50
N VAL A 206 8.23 -8.89 11.65
CA VAL A 206 9.60 -9.36 11.32
C VAL A 206 10.51 -9.22 12.55
N LYS A 207 10.36 -8.15 13.36
CA LYS A 207 11.06 -8.05 14.65
C LYS A 207 10.65 -9.18 15.62
N GLN A 208 9.37 -9.56 15.64
CA GLN A 208 8.83 -10.64 16.47
C GLN A 208 9.02 -12.07 15.90
N ARG A 209 9.59 -12.22 14.69
CA ARG A 209 9.81 -13.51 14.00
C ARG A 209 8.57 -14.41 13.82
N LYS A 210 7.36 -13.84 13.76
CA LYS A 210 6.13 -14.62 13.52
C LYS A 210 5.97 -14.95 12.03
N SER A 211 5.67 -16.21 11.69
CA SER A 211 5.42 -16.65 10.32
C SER A 211 3.94 -16.46 9.93
N MET A 212 3.71 -16.01 8.70
CA MET A 212 2.41 -16.03 8.01
C MET A 212 2.69 -15.98 6.51
N TYR A 213 1.74 -16.43 5.65
CA TYR A 213 1.77 -16.72 4.20
C TYR A 213 2.86 -16.09 3.29
N ASN A 214 3.42 -14.93 3.63
CA ASN A 214 4.46 -14.20 2.88
C ASN A 214 5.89 -14.34 3.47
N ASN A 215 6.14 -15.32 4.35
CA ASN A 215 7.46 -15.55 4.95
C ASN A 215 7.95 -16.96 4.60
N ASN A 216 9.04 -17.05 3.83
CA ASN A 216 9.69 -18.32 3.54
C ASN A 216 10.23 -18.92 4.85
N SER A 217 9.91 -20.18 5.14
CA SER A 217 10.33 -20.91 6.35
C SER A 217 11.85 -20.96 6.52
N LEU A 218 12.60 -20.86 5.41
CA LEU A 218 14.06 -20.76 5.40
C LEU A 218 14.59 -19.46 6.03
N ILE A 219 13.84 -18.37 5.97
CA ILE A 219 14.23 -17.07 6.54
C ILE A 219 13.95 -17.05 8.06
N SER A 220 12.87 -17.69 8.52
CA SER A 220 12.55 -17.81 9.95
C SER A 220 13.50 -18.75 10.71
N GLY A 221 14.18 -19.67 10.01
CA GLY A 221 15.13 -20.60 10.61
C GLY A 221 16.53 -20.04 10.88
N SER A 222 16.90 -18.88 10.32
CA SER A 222 18.24 -18.29 10.46
C SER A 222 18.21 -16.91 11.12
N ILE A 223 18.98 -16.76 12.20
CA ILE A 223 19.12 -15.50 12.96
C ILE A 223 19.68 -14.38 12.08
N TRP A 224 20.64 -14.71 11.20
CA TRP A 224 21.30 -13.73 10.34
C TRP A 224 20.37 -13.26 9.21
N LEU A 225 19.67 -14.18 8.52
CA LEU A 225 18.70 -13.82 7.47
C LEU A 225 17.53 -13.01 8.04
N SER A 226 17.08 -13.34 9.24
CA SER A 226 16.07 -12.56 9.96
C SER A 226 16.56 -11.13 10.26
N ARG A 227 17.81 -10.96 10.73
CA ARG A 227 18.40 -9.63 10.98
C ARG A 227 18.53 -8.80 9.69
N CYS A 228 19.01 -9.40 8.60
CA CYS A 228 19.07 -8.75 7.29
C CYS A 228 17.68 -8.31 6.80
N LYS A 229 16.65 -9.15 6.99
CA LYS A 229 15.27 -8.81 6.63
C LYS A 229 14.71 -7.66 7.47
N VAL A 230 14.98 -7.63 8.77
CA VAL A 230 14.62 -6.49 9.64
C VAL A 230 15.29 -5.21 9.14
N LEU A 231 16.59 -5.24 8.85
CA LEU A 231 17.32 -4.08 8.34
C LEU A 231 16.71 -3.60 7.01
N TYR A 232 16.45 -4.52 6.07
CA TYR A 232 15.81 -4.21 4.80
C TYR A 232 14.43 -3.55 4.99
N TYR A 233 13.57 -4.09 5.85
CA TYR A 233 12.23 -3.52 6.09
C TYR A 233 12.31 -2.18 6.80
N THR A 234 13.30 -2.00 7.67
CA THR A 234 13.55 -0.72 8.36
C THR A 234 13.95 0.36 7.36
N ILE A 235 14.92 0.07 6.49
CA ILE A 235 15.36 0.99 5.42
C ILE A 235 14.19 1.27 4.47
N PHE A 236 13.48 0.23 4.03
CA PHE A 236 12.35 0.38 3.11
C PHE A 236 11.22 1.21 3.72
N SER A 237 10.87 1.00 5.00
CA SER A 237 9.87 1.82 5.70
C SER A 237 10.29 3.28 5.80
N TRP A 238 11.57 3.55 6.03
CA TRP A 238 12.08 4.93 6.06
C TRP A 238 11.99 5.59 4.68
N LEU A 239 12.40 4.88 3.61
CA LEU A 239 12.25 5.35 2.23
C LEU A 239 10.77 5.58 1.87
N TYR A 240 9.90 4.66 2.24
CA TYR A 240 8.46 4.77 2.01
C TYR A 240 7.86 5.99 2.72
N GLY A 241 8.31 6.27 3.94
CA GLY A 241 7.95 7.49 4.68
C GLY A 241 8.41 8.76 3.97
N LEU A 242 9.66 8.78 3.49
CA LEU A 242 10.23 9.91 2.76
C LEU A 242 9.45 10.21 1.48
N VAL A 243 9.26 9.21 0.61
CA VAL A 243 8.58 9.42 -0.68
C VAL A 243 7.09 9.71 -0.51
N GLY A 244 6.43 9.05 0.45
CA GLY A 244 5.02 9.31 0.78
C GLY A 244 4.77 10.72 1.29
N SER A 245 5.73 11.31 2.01
CA SER A 245 5.63 12.69 2.52
C SER A 245 5.56 13.77 1.42
N CYS A 246 5.87 13.43 0.16
CA CYS A 246 5.75 14.31 -1.01
C CYS A 246 4.30 14.51 -1.48
N ALA A 247 3.34 13.71 -1.03
CA ALA A 247 1.93 13.88 -1.41
C ALA A 247 1.32 15.14 -0.79
N HIS A 248 0.63 15.96 -1.58
CA HIS A 248 -0.03 17.18 -1.10
C HIS A 248 -1.34 16.87 -0.35
N LEU A 249 -2.06 15.84 -0.79
CA LEU A 249 -3.26 15.33 -0.12
C LEU A 249 -3.24 13.80 -0.13
N VAL A 250 -3.45 13.20 1.03
CA VAL A 250 -3.44 11.75 1.22
C VAL A 250 -4.83 11.30 1.67
N MET A 251 -5.51 10.52 0.84
CA MET A 251 -6.79 9.90 1.16
C MET A 251 -6.55 8.44 1.55
N VAL A 252 -7.20 7.99 2.62
CA VAL A 252 -7.06 6.62 3.14
C VAL A 252 -8.41 5.99 3.43
N ASN A 253 -8.55 4.71 3.08
CA ASN A 253 -9.81 3.98 3.09
C ASN A 253 -10.35 3.60 4.49
N SER A 254 -9.54 3.70 5.54
CA SER A 254 -9.89 3.18 6.86
C SER A 254 -9.11 3.88 7.98
N SER A 255 -9.57 3.67 9.23
CA SER A 255 -8.83 4.07 10.43
C SER A 255 -7.49 3.34 10.55
N TRP A 256 -7.45 2.05 10.20
CA TRP A 256 -6.24 1.24 10.21
C TRP A 256 -5.19 1.80 9.24
N THR A 257 -5.55 2.00 7.98
CA THR A 257 -4.65 2.56 6.96
C THR A 257 -4.18 3.96 7.35
N ARG A 258 -5.07 4.80 7.90
CA ARG A 258 -4.70 6.12 8.41
C ARG A 258 -3.61 6.04 9.47
N SER A 259 -3.76 5.16 10.46
CA SER A 259 -2.81 5.02 11.55
C SER A 259 -1.41 4.67 11.03
N HIS A 260 -1.31 3.70 10.11
CA HIS A 260 -0.03 3.30 9.52
C HIS A 260 0.59 4.40 8.66
N ILE A 261 -0.20 5.03 7.78
CA ILE A 261 0.29 6.09 6.91
C ILE A 261 0.76 7.30 7.72
N VAL A 262 0.00 7.73 8.72
CA VAL A 262 0.43 8.83 9.60
C VAL A 262 1.70 8.45 10.36
N ASN A 263 1.81 7.22 10.86
CA ASN A 263 2.99 6.78 11.58
C ASN A 263 4.23 6.71 10.69
N ILE A 264 4.12 6.28 9.43
CA ILE A 264 5.28 6.09 8.55
C ILE A 264 5.61 7.37 7.79
N TRP A 265 4.62 8.02 7.18
CA TRP A 265 4.82 9.19 6.32
C TRP A 265 4.91 10.49 7.10
N LYS A 266 4.46 10.52 8.37
CA LYS A 266 4.54 11.68 9.28
C LYS A 266 3.85 12.95 8.73
N VAL A 267 2.69 12.77 8.08
CA VAL A 267 1.89 13.86 7.48
C VAL A 267 0.42 13.87 7.95
N PRO A 268 0.15 14.03 9.25
CA PRO A 268 -1.21 13.89 9.80
C PRO A 268 -2.20 14.92 9.24
N GLU A 269 -1.79 16.17 9.05
CA GLU A 269 -2.67 17.27 8.61
C GLU A 269 -3.18 17.08 7.17
N ARG A 270 -2.32 16.52 6.32
CA ARG A 270 -2.58 16.21 4.90
C ARG A 270 -3.29 14.86 4.70
N THR A 271 -3.41 14.04 5.75
CA THR A 271 -4.04 12.71 5.67
C THR A 271 -5.50 12.77 6.07
N LYS A 272 -6.41 12.57 5.11
CA LYS A 272 -7.87 12.55 5.28
C LYS A 272 -8.41 11.13 5.11
N ARG A 273 -9.30 10.72 6.00
CA ARG A 273 -9.99 9.43 5.89
C ARG A 273 -11.17 9.57 4.96
N VAL A 274 -11.18 8.82 3.87
CA VAL A 274 -12.25 8.75 2.89
C VAL A 274 -12.54 7.27 2.70
N TYR A 275 -13.70 6.81 3.20
CA TYR A 275 -14.07 5.41 3.10
C TYR A 275 -14.25 5.01 1.62
N PRO A 276 -14.00 3.74 1.26
CA PRO A 276 -14.20 3.30 -0.10
C PRO A 276 -15.66 3.53 -0.46
N PRO A 277 -15.93 4.03 -1.68
CA PRO A 277 -17.29 4.22 -2.10
C PRO A 277 -17.97 2.84 -2.04
N CYS A 278 -19.20 2.80 -1.55
CA CYS A 278 -20.06 1.62 -1.55
C CYS A 278 -21.47 2.11 -1.89
N ASP A 279 -21.98 1.74 -3.06
CA ASP A 279 -23.37 2.06 -3.39
C ASP A 279 -24.26 0.96 -2.80
N THR A 280 -25.10 1.34 -1.84
CA THR A 280 -26.04 0.45 -1.17
C THR A 280 -27.47 0.63 -1.66
N SER A 281 -27.73 1.56 -2.59
CA SER A 281 -29.09 1.92 -3.01
C SER A 281 -29.85 0.72 -3.54
N ALA A 282 -29.22 -0.09 -4.38
CA ALA A 282 -29.79 -1.35 -4.89
C ALA A 282 -30.06 -2.38 -3.79
N LEU A 283 -29.17 -2.46 -2.78
CA LEU A 283 -29.33 -3.40 -1.67
C LEU A 283 -30.45 -2.98 -0.72
N GLN A 284 -30.70 -1.69 -0.58
CA GLN A 284 -31.79 -1.15 0.25
C GLN A 284 -33.17 -1.41 -0.36
N MET A 285 -33.26 -1.53 -1.68
CA MET A 285 -34.52 -1.86 -2.38
C MET A 285 -34.90 -3.34 -2.26
N LEU A 286 -33.99 -4.19 -1.77
CA LEU A 286 -34.25 -5.61 -1.64
C LEU A 286 -35.19 -5.88 -0.46
N PRO A 287 -36.19 -6.77 -0.61
CA PRO A 287 -37.08 -7.12 0.49
C PRO A 287 -36.28 -7.76 1.63
N LEU A 288 -36.48 -7.23 2.85
CA LEU A 288 -35.88 -7.73 4.09
C LEU A 288 -36.52 -9.06 4.53
N GLU A 289 -37.75 -9.32 4.09
CA GLU A 289 -38.51 -10.54 4.36
C GLU A 289 -38.13 -11.62 3.34
N ARG A 290 -37.13 -12.42 3.68
CA ARG A 290 -36.77 -13.63 2.94
C ARG A 290 -36.81 -14.79 3.91
N SER A 291 -37.36 -15.93 3.48
CA SER A 291 -37.25 -17.17 4.25
C SER A 291 -35.77 -17.51 4.42
N THR A 292 -35.23 -17.26 5.61
CA THR A 292 -33.87 -17.64 6.01
C THR A 292 -33.84 -19.06 6.53
N THR A 293 -34.77 -19.91 6.09
CA THR A 293 -34.85 -21.32 6.49
C THR A 293 -34.67 -22.21 5.26
N PRO A 294 -33.59 -23.01 5.23
CA PRO A 294 -32.49 -23.06 6.20
C PRO A 294 -31.59 -21.81 6.09
N PRO A 295 -30.96 -21.33 7.18
CA PRO A 295 -30.05 -20.19 7.14
C PRO A 295 -28.86 -20.46 6.22
N VAL A 296 -28.54 -19.44 5.43
CA VAL A 296 -27.52 -19.49 4.37
C VAL A 296 -26.32 -18.67 4.81
N LEU A 297 -25.14 -19.28 4.78
CA LEU A 297 -23.87 -18.59 5.00
C LEU A 297 -23.23 -18.30 3.65
N ILE A 298 -23.08 -17.01 3.33
CA ILE A 298 -22.51 -16.57 2.06
C ILE A 298 -21.16 -15.91 2.34
N SER A 299 -20.11 -16.37 1.65
CA SER A 299 -18.79 -15.75 1.67
C SER A 299 -18.50 -15.15 0.31
N VAL A 300 -18.42 -13.81 0.26
CA VAL A 300 -18.15 -13.06 -0.96
C VAL A 300 -16.73 -12.52 -0.90
N ALA A 301 -15.79 -13.25 -1.52
CA ALA A 301 -14.39 -12.86 -1.58
C ALA A 301 -13.71 -13.46 -2.82
N GLN A 302 -12.70 -12.76 -3.33
CA GLN A 302 -11.80 -13.35 -4.32
C GLN A 302 -11.05 -14.55 -3.72
N PHE A 303 -10.79 -15.57 -4.54
CA PHE A 303 -9.98 -16.71 -4.15
C PHE A 303 -8.51 -16.31 -4.03
N ARG A 304 -8.13 -15.86 -2.84
CA ARG A 304 -6.73 -15.52 -2.50
C ARG A 304 -6.33 -16.13 -1.14
N PRO A 305 -5.06 -16.54 -0.94
CA PRO A 305 -4.63 -17.20 0.28
C PRO A 305 -4.97 -16.42 1.56
N GLU A 306 -4.83 -15.10 1.53
CA GLU A 306 -5.11 -14.21 2.66
C GLU A 306 -6.59 -14.11 3.03
N LYS A 307 -7.50 -14.50 2.13
CA LYS A 307 -8.95 -14.53 2.40
C LYS A 307 -9.38 -15.79 3.14
N VAL A 308 -8.48 -16.77 3.29
CA VAL A 308 -8.65 -17.98 4.09
C VAL A 308 -9.98 -18.69 3.80
N CYS A 309 -10.41 -18.73 2.53
CA CYS A 309 -11.69 -19.35 2.15
C CYS A 309 -11.77 -20.83 2.59
N GLN A 310 -10.63 -21.50 2.75
CA GLN A 310 -10.51 -22.86 3.28
C GLN A 310 -11.03 -23.00 4.73
N LEU A 311 -10.85 -21.99 5.58
CA LEU A 311 -11.36 -22.02 6.96
C LEU A 311 -12.90 -21.97 6.97
N THR A 312 -13.50 -21.23 6.04
CA THR A 312 -14.95 -21.21 5.84
C THR A 312 -15.49 -22.59 5.45
N ILE A 313 -14.76 -23.30 4.58
CA ILE A 313 -15.09 -24.67 4.16
C ILE A 313 -14.90 -25.67 5.32
N ALA A 314 -13.81 -25.57 6.07
CA ALA A 314 -13.54 -26.42 7.24
C ALA A 314 -14.58 -26.22 8.35
N THR A 315 -15.03 -24.97 8.55
CA THR A 315 -16.14 -24.67 9.45
C THR A 315 -17.39 -25.44 9.01
N LYS A 316 -17.74 -25.41 7.71
CA LYS A 316 -18.87 -26.18 7.16
C LYS A 316 -18.76 -27.69 7.42
N SER A 317 -17.57 -28.29 7.32
CA SER A 317 -17.40 -29.72 7.64
C SER A 317 -17.61 -30.03 9.12
N VAL A 318 -17.12 -29.17 10.03
CA VAL A 318 -17.29 -29.36 11.48
C VAL A 318 -18.75 -29.20 11.89
N THR A 319 -19.48 -28.21 11.35
CA THR A 319 -20.92 -28.06 11.62
C THR A 319 -21.74 -29.26 11.12
N ARG A 320 -21.33 -29.87 9.99
CA ARG A 320 -21.97 -31.07 9.44
C ARG A 320 -21.80 -32.29 10.35
N SER A 321 -20.60 -32.51 10.89
CA SER A 321 -20.34 -33.61 11.84
C SER A 321 -21.06 -33.43 13.18
N TYR A 322 -21.14 -32.20 13.70
CA TYR A 322 -21.90 -31.90 14.92
C TYR A 322 -23.42 -32.11 14.76
N SER A 323 -23.96 -31.77 13.58
CA SER A 323 -25.38 -32.00 13.25
C SER A 323 -25.74 -33.49 13.24
N SER A 324 -24.88 -34.33 12.67
CA SER A 324 -25.11 -35.78 12.61
C SER A 324 -25.07 -36.45 13.99
N LEU A 325 -24.33 -35.89 14.95
CA LEU A 325 -24.15 -36.46 16.29
C LEU A 325 -25.27 -36.09 17.27
N THR A 326 -25.93 -34.95 17.09
CA THR A 326 -26.86 -34.41 18.10
C THR A 326 -28.34 -34.57 17.75
N LYS A 327 -28.69 -35.11 16.56
CA LYS A 327 -30.08 -35.10 16.02
C LYS A 327 -30.77 -33.74 16.05
N VAL A 328 -30.02 -32.66 16.29
CA VAL A 328 -30.45 -31.29 16.10
C VAL A 328 -30.25 -31.01 14.61
N ALA A 329 -31.34 -30.66 13.92
CA ALA A 329 -31.26 -30.20 12.54
C ALA A 329 -30.46 -28.90 12.51
N LEU A 330 -29.15 -29.01 12.29
CA LEU A 330 -28.34 -27.86 11.97
C LEU A 330 -28.48 -27.61 10.47
N PRO A 331 -28.64 -26.34 10.10
CA PRO A 331 -29.16 -25.97 8.80
C PRO A 331 -28.19 -26.34 7.67
N PHE A 332 -28.73 -27.02 6.66
CA PHE A 332 -27.99 -27.38 5.45
C PHE A 332 -27.47 -26.12 4.75
N CYS A 333 -26.16 -26.09 4.52
CA CYS A 333 -25.41 -24.90 4.16
C CYS A 333 -25.00 -24.94 2.69
N SER A 334 -25.66 -24.15 1.84
CA SER A 334 -25.24 -23.90 0.46
C SER A 334 -24.10 -22.86 0.48
N LEU A 335 -22.89 -23.26 0.08
CA LEU A 335 -21.74 -22.35 0.06
C LEU A 335 -21.64 -21.73 -1.35
N LEU A 336 -22.15 -20.52 -1.51
CA LEU A 336 -21.97 -19.74 -2.72
C LEU A 336 -20.69 -18.89 -2.55
N SER A 337 -19.61 -19.31 -3.18
CA SER A 337 -18.39 -18.50 -3.31
C SER A 337 -18.42 -17.79 -4.66
N SER A 338 -18.62 -16.48 -4.65
CA SER A 338 -18.49 -15.65 -5.85
C SER A 338 -17.20 -14.83 -5.75
N GLY A 339 -16.27 -15.12 -6.65
CA GLY A 339 -15.00 -14.41 -6.78
C GLY A 339 -14.40 -14.71 -8.15
N SER A 340 -14.08 -13.67 -8.92
CA SER A 340 -13.35 -13.83 -10.18
C SER A 340 -11.96 -14.40 -9.88
N TRP A 341 -11.65 -15.53 -10.51
CA TRP A 341 -10.29 -15.80 -10.93
C TRP A 341 -10.04 -14.84 -12.09
N SER A 342 -8.95 -14.09 -12.05
CA SER A 342 -8.54 -13.27 -13.19
C SER A 342 -8.52 -14.17 -14.43
N SER A 343 -9.36 -13.83 -15.42
CA SER A 343 -9.77 -14.59 -16.61
C SER A 343 -10.85 -15.69 -16.41
N VAL A 344 -11.93 -15.53 -17.18
CA VAL A 344 -13.11 -16.40 -17.34
C VAL A 344 -14.18 -16.28 -16.25
N GLY A 345 -15.28 -15.62 -16.63
CA GLY A 345 -16.53 -15.62 -15.86
C GLY A 345 -17.15 -17.01 -15.83
N GLY A 346 -17.42 -17.51 -14.64
CA GLY A 346 -18.13 -18.76 -14.42
C GLY A 346 -18.58 -18.83 -12.96
N ILE A 347 -19.88 -18.87 -12.75
CA ILE A 347 -20.48 -19.23 -11.47
C ILE A 347 -20.39 -20.76 -11.40
N CYS A 348 -19.45 -21.29 -10.62
CA CYS A 348 -19.46 -22.72 -10.28
C CYS A 348 -20.42 -22.92 -9.10
N THR A 349 -21.63 -23.38 -9.41
CA THR A 349 -22.48 -24.06 -8.44
C THR A 349 -21.97 -25.49 -8.27
N CYS A 350 -21.32 -25.80 -7.15
CA CYS A 350 -21.15 -27.20 -6.76
C CYS A 350 -22.45 -27.67 -6.10
N SER A 351 -23.19 -28.52 -6.81
CA SER A 351 -24.32 -29.31 -6.28
C SER A 351 -23.88 -30.25 -5.17
#